data_AF-A0A4W6EHS1-F1
#
_entry.id   AF-A0A4W6EHS1-F1
#
_cell.length_a   1.000
_cell.length_b   1.000
_cell.length_c   1.000
_cell.angle_alpha   90.00
_cell.angle_beta   90.00
_cell.angle_gamma   90.00
#
_symmetry.space_group_name_H-M   'P 1'
#
loop_
_entity.id
_entity.type
_entity.pdbx_description
1 polymer ?
#
loop_
_entity_poly.entity_id
_entity_poly.type
_entity_poly.pdbx_seq_one_letter_code
_entity_poly.pdbx_strand_id
1 'polypeptide(L)'
;MAARVSALLLLLLLLLGLSSFSAGPGPDSERGRMELWRVQTLASQPRYGGCWARALENLDTRCKDLTAESQSRIALRFTHCHLSSSGRDFPSCPEGSEVSRCTGGMDAVAFNTYTEFYTHTHSICHFLQSEAWQSRAENTMYRLTESSAGVAEQLQSTRQMAEDLIEAQSAALQAQQEILTNGEELRVTLRDSTQGLRAVFSELSSVSREQQVALSELFNRVSFLQSFLLMETHSLSSCCYNAAALCAAFLLTSTQRSSRARLVLLGLVCLNFYLERKIFQLVTSSDHPEHQHMELVAAYVGALRRLMVCVGVCVLVCVCVRYRDPVQQSLQVLQQLRETQRGLQEALQHAESLTERRRKTTEESQLQVKVRTTTIEDRRHLT
;
A
#
# COMPACT_ATOMS: atom_id res chain seq x y z
N MET A 1 -0.40 28.66 -18.77
CA MET A 1 0.73 29.22 -19.55
C MET A 1 1.71 28.13 -20.01
N ALA A 2 2.08 27.14 -19.17
CA ALA A 2 3.01 26.06 -19.55
C ALA A 2 2.54 25.16 -20.72
N ALA A 3 1.25 24.82 -20.80
CA ALA A 3 0.74 23.94 -21.86
C ALA A 3 0.79 24.54 -23.29
N ARG A 4 0.80 25.87 -23.42
CA ARG A 4 0.90 26.54 -24.73
C ARG A 4 2.32 26.58 -25.28
N VAL A 5 3.33 26.51 -24.39
CA VAL A 5 4.74 26.54 -24.78
C VAL A 5 5.18 25.19 -25.35
N SER A 6 4.73 24.08 -24.78
CA SER A 6 5.03 22.73 -25.29
C SER A 6 4.44 22.47 -26.69
N ALA A 7 3.23 22.97 -26.96
CA ALA A 7 2.59 22.81 -28.27
C ALA A 7 3.33 23.56 -29.39
N LEU A 8 3.85 24.76 -29.08
CA LEU A 8 4.65 25.56 -30.03
C LEU A 8 6.01 24.91 -30.31
N LEU A 9 6.65 24.31 -29.30
CA LEU A 9 7.93 23.62 -29.48
C LEU A 9 7.80 22.36 -30.36
N LEU A 10 6.73 21.59 -30.16
CA LEU A 10 6.41 20.42 -30.98
C LEU A 10 6.11 20.80 -32.44
N LEU A 11 5.38 21.91 -32.66
CA LEU A 11 5.09 22.40 -34.01
C LEU A 11 6.37 22.87 -34.73
N LEU A 12 7.29 23.50 -33.99
CA LEU A 12 8.57 23.97 -34.53
C LEU A 12 9.48 22.79 -34.93
N LEU A 13 9.52 21.74 -34.11
CA LEU A 13 10.30 20.52 -34.39
C LEU A 13 9.74 19.75 -35.60
N LEU A 14 8.41 19.73 -35.77
CA LEU A 14 7.76 19.15 -36.96
C LEU A 14 8.06 19.94 -38.23
N LEU A 15 8.09 21.27 -38.16
CA LEU A 15 8.44 22.12 -39.31
C LEU A 15 9.92 22.03 -39.69
N LEU A 16 10.82 21.85 -38.71
CA LEU A 16 12.26 21.65 -38.94
C LEU A 16 12.61 20.24 -39.46
N GLY A 17 11.78 19.23 -39.20
CA GLY A 17 11.98 17.85 -39.66
C GLY A 17 11.61 17.59 -41.13
N LEU A 18 10.90 18.51 -41.79
CA LEU A 18 10.42 18.34 -43.17
C LEU A 18 11.37 18.90 -44.24
N SER A 19 12.43 19.61 -43.86
CA SER A 19 13.46 20.09 -44.78
C SER A 19 14.59 19.07 -44.98
N SER A 20 14.23 17.82 -45.30
CA SER A 20 15.19 16.86 -45.87
C SER A 20 15.42 17.24 -47.33
N PHE A 21 16.51 17.95 -47.56
CA PHE A 21 17.01 18.42 -48.84
C PHE A 21 17.14 17.25 -49.82
N SER A 22 16.19 17.11 -50.76
CA SER A 22 16.34 16.21 -51.91
C SER A 22 17.34 16.85 -52.87
N ALA A 23 18.61 16.48 -52.71
CA ALA A 23 19.67 16.88 -53.64
C ALA A 23 19.50 16.10 -54.97
N GLY A 24 18.72 16.66 -55.89
CA GLY A 24 18.74 16.23 -57.29
C GLY A 24 20.13 16.45 -57.92
N PRO A 25 20.58 15.59 -58.84
CA PRO A 25 21.92 15.70 -59.43
C PRO A 25 22.01 17.00 -60.25
N GLY A 26 22.97 17.87 -59.90
CA GLY A 26 23.17 19.16 -60.57
C GLY A 26 23.62 19.05 -62.04
N PRO A 27 23.51 20.15 -62.81
CA PRO A 27 23.78 20.20 -64.26
C PRO A 27 25.21 19.80 -64.64
N ASP A 28 26.19 19.97 -63.75
CA ASP A 28 27.58 19.56 -63.98
C ASP A 28 27.76 18.03 -63.96
N SER A 29 26.90 17.32 -63.23
CA SER A 29 26.90 15.86 -63.18
C SER A 29 26.45 15.24 -64.50
N GLU A 30 25.49 15.86 -65.19
CA GLU A 30 25.06 15.45 -66.53
C GLU A 30 26.14 15.70 -67.57
N ARG A 31 26.82 16.84 -67.50
CA ARG A 31 27.95 17.14 -68.38
C ARG A 31 29.11 16.15 -68.20
N GLY A 32 29.44 15.80 -66.95
CA GLY A 32 30.44 14.77 -66.64
C GLY A 32 30.08 13.40 -67.20
N ARG A 33 28.80 13.00 -67.11
CA ARG A 33 28.31 11.74 -67.72
C ARG A 33 28.40 11.76 -69.25
N MET A 34 28.07 12.88 -69.89
CA MET A 34 28.15 13.02 -71.35
C MET A 34 29.58 12.93 -71.87
N GLU A 35 30.54 13.55 -71.19
CA GLU A 35 31.96 13.46 -71.55
C GLU A 35 32.53 12.06 -71.28
N LEU A 36 32.15 11.41 -70.17
CA LEU A 36 32.50 10.01 -69.90
C LEU A 36 31.98 9.10 -71.02
N TRP A 37 30.71 9.26 -71.41
CA TRP A 37 30.10 8.47 -72.47
C TRP A 37 30.79 8.69 -73.82
N ARG A 38 31.17 9.94 -74.14
CA ARG A 38 31.94 10.26 -75.35
C ARG A 38 33.30 9.56 -75.35
N VAL A 39 34.04 9.61 -74.23
CA VAL A 39 35.36 8.96 -74.10
C VAL A 39 35.23 7.44 -74.19
N GLN A 40 34.25 6.83 -73.51
CA GLN A 40 33.97 5.40 -73.59
C GLN A 40 33.61 4.97 -75.02
N THR A 41 32.80 5.76 -75.71
CA THR A 41 32.42 5.50 -77.10
C THR A 41 33.64 5.58 -78.02
N LEU A 42 34.50 6.57 -77.83
CA LEU A 42 35.73 6.72 -78.61
C LEU A 42 36.73 5.57 -78.34
N ALA A 43 36.86 5.15 -77.08
CA ALA A 43 37.69 4.01 -76.68
C ALA A 43 37.15 2.68 -77.22
N SER A 44 35.83 2.56 -77.44
CA SER A 44 35.19 1.38 -78.01
C SER A 44 35.25 1.31 -79.54
N GLN A 45 35.68 2.38 -80.21
CA GLN A 45 35.70 2.39 -81.68
C GLN A 45 36.84 1.52 -82.23
N PRO A 46 36.57 0.76 -83.30
CA PRO A 46 37.63 0.08 -84.04
C PRO A 46 38.64 1.11 -84.55
N ARG A 47 39.93 0.75 -84.55
CA ARG A 47 41.04 1.63 -84.94
C ARG A 47 40.88 2.28 -86.34
N TYR A 48 40.12 1.64 -87.23
CA TYR A 48 39.83 2.12 -88.59
C TYR A 48 38.47 2.82 -88.74
N GLY A 49 37.74 3.02 -87.63
CA GLY A 49 36.46 3.73 -87.59
C GLY A 49 35.24 2.88 -87.95
N GLY A 50 34.05 3.43 -87.69
CA GLY A 50 32.78 2.70 -87.81
C GLY A 50 32.38 2.30 -89.24
N CYS A 51 32.89 2.98 -90.28
CA CYS A 51 32.58 2.62 -91.67
C CYS A 51 33.14 1.25 -92.04
N TRP A 52 34.41 0.99 -91.70
CA TRP A 52 35.09 -0.27 -91.99
C TRP A 52 34.53 -1.43 -91.17
N ALA A 53 34.17 -1.19 -89.91
CA ALA A 53 33.48 -2.18 -89.10
C ALA A 53 32.11 -2.56 -89.68
N ARG A 54 31.29 -1.57 -90.08
CA ARG A 54 30.01 -1.85 -90.75
C ARG A 54 30.17 -2.59 -92.08
N ALA A 55 31.24 -2.28 -92.84
CA ALA A 55 31.53 -3.00 -94.08
C ALA A 55 31.78 -4.50 -93.84
N LEU A 56 32.38 -4.86 -92.70
CA LEU A 56 32.57 -6.24 -92.26
C LEU A 56 31.32 -6.87 -91.63
N GLU A 57 30.54 -6.12 -90.86
CA GLU A 57 29.28 -6.62 -90.25
C GLU A 57 28.26 -7.01 -91.32
N ASN A 58 28.20 -6.24 -92.40
CA ASN A 58 27.30 -6.50 -93.53
C ASN A 58 27.83 -7.59 -94.49
N LEU A 59 28.92 -8.28 -94.14
CA LEU A 59 29.44 -9.40 -94.93
C LEU A 59 28.71 -10.68 -94.52
N ASP A 60 27.92 -11.25 -95.43
CA ASP A 60 27.13 -12.47 -95.17
C ASP A 60 27.99 -13.73 -94.96
N THR A 61 29.28 -13.68 -95.33
CA THR A 61 30.23 -14.80 -95.20
C THR A 61 31.41 -14.43 -94.32
N ARG A 62 32.17 -15.44 -93.85
CA ARG A 62 33.44 -15.18 -93.15
C ARG A 62 34.48 -14.70 -94.15
N CYS A 63 35.46 -13.90 -93.71
CA CYS A 63 36.59 -13.48 -94.56
C CYS A 63 37.34 -14.64 -95.23
N LYS A 64 37.32 -15.83 -94.61
CA LYS A 64 37.89 -17.07 -95.17
C LYS A 64 37.08 -17.64 -96.34
N ASP A 65 35.78 -17.38 -96.36
CA ASP A 65 34.78 -17.99 -97.24
C ASP A 65 34.23 -16.96 -98.25
N LEU A 66 35.07 -16.03 -98.71
CA LEU A 66 34.68 -15.01 -99.70
C LEU A 66 34.53 -15.62 -101.10
N THR A 67 33.41 -15.32 -101.76
CA THR A 67 33.16 -15.62 -103.17
C THR A 67 33.59 -14.43 -104.02
N ALA A 68 33.71 -14.61 -105.34
CA ALA A 68 34.01 -13.49 -106.25
C ALA A 68 32.97 -12.35 -106.13
N GLU A 69 31.70 -12.69 -105.90
CA GLU A 69 30.64 -11.71 -105.68
C GLU A 69 30.82 -10.97 -104.34
N SER A 70 31.03 -11.69 -103.23
CA SER A 70 31.20 -11.04 -101.92
C SER A 70 32.49 -10.25 -101.82
N GLN A 71 33.57 -10.71 -102.48
CA GLN A 71 34.82 -9.98 -102.66
C GLN A 71 34.58 -8.64 -103.38
N SER A 72 33.84 -8.67 -104.49
CA SER A 72 33.50 -7.45 -105.23
C SER A 72 32.66 -6.47 -104.40
N ARG A 73 31.66 -6.98 -103.69
CA ARG A 73 30.76 -6.15 -102.84
C ARG A 73 31.50 -5.51 -101.67
N ILE A 74 32.34 -6.26 -100.96
CA ILE A 74 33.09 -5.69 -99.84
C ILE A 74 34.17 -4.71 -100.31
N ALA A 75 34.79 -4.95 -101.47
CA ALA A 75 35.71 -4.00 -102.09
C ALA A 75 35.03 -2.65 -102.40
N LEU A 76 33.78 -2.66 -102.89
CA LEU A 76 32.98 -1.44 -103.07
C LEU A 76 32.73 -0.71 -101.75
N ARG A 77 32.45 -1.44 -100.66
CA ARG A 77 32.26 -0.83 -99.34
C ARG A 77 33.55 -0.25 -98.77
N PHE A 78 34.70 -0.92 -98.95
CA PHE A 78 36.01 -0.38 -98.59
C PHE A 78 36.35 0.88 -99.39
N THR A 79 36.05 0.86 -100.69
CA THR A 79 36.21 2.02 -101.59
C THR A 79 35.38 3.20 -101.10
N HIS A 80 34.11 2.95 -100.78
CA HIS A 80 33.22 3.96 -100.20
C HIS A 80 33.77 4.54 -98.91
N CYS A 81 34.21 3.69 -97.98
CA CYS A 81 34.79 4.14 -96.71
C CYS A 81 36.05 4.99 -96.91
N HIS A 82 36.94 4.57 -97.81
CA HIS A 82 38.18 5.29 -98.10
C HIS A 82 37.92 6.66 -98.75
N LEU A 83 37.10 6.70 -99.80
CA LEU A 83 36.78 7.95 -100.51
C LEU A 83 36.00 8.93 -99.62
N SER A 84 35.01 8.43 -98.87
CA SER A 84 34.26 9.24 -97.90
C SER A 84 35.16 9.81 -96.80
N SER A 85 36.09 9.00 -96.26
CA SER A 85 37.07 9.48 -95.27
C SER A 85 38.04 10.53 -95.82
N SER A 86 38.24 10.54 -97.15
CA SER A 86 39.07 11.51 -97.86
C SER A 86 38.30 12.78 -98.28
N GLY A 87 37.03 12.91 -97.85
CA GLY A 87 36.16 14.05 -98.20
C GLY A 87 35.62 14.03 -99.63
N ARG A 88 35.73 12.89 -100.34
CA ARG A 88 35.14 12.71 -101.66
C ARG A 88 33.73 12.14 -101.54
N ASP A 89 32.81 12.71 -102.31
CA ASP A 89 31.44 12.21 -102.39
C ASP A 89 31.41 10.99 -103.33
N PHE A 90 31.17 9.82 -102.76
CA PHE A 90 31.05 8.56 -103.48
C PHE A 90 29.88 7.78 -102.89
N PRO A 91 28.82 7.48 -103.67
CA PRO A 91 27.63 6.84 -103.15
C PRO A 91 27.87 5.36 -102.82
N SER A 92 27.22 4.87 -101.77
CA SER A 92 27.23 3.44 -101.45
C SER A 92 26.47 2.64 -102.51
N CYS A 93 26.97 1.46 -102.85
CA CYS A 93 26.30 0.56 -103.80
C CYS A 93 25.10 -0.13 -103.11
N PRO A 94 23.86 0.00 -103.61
CA PRO A 94 22.68 -0.58 -102.97
C PRO A 94 22.76 -2.10 -102.82
N GLU A 95 22.24 -2.62 -101.71
CA GLU A 95 22.18 -4.07 -101.47
C GLU A 95 21.34 -4.78 -102.55
N GLY A 96 21.82 -5.93 -103.03
CA GLY A 96 21.17 -6.69 -104.10
C GLY A 96 21.32 -6.14 -105.52
N SER A 97 21.95 -4.96 -105.71
CA SER A 97 22.28 -4.46 -107.05
C SER A 97 23.47 -5.21 -107.67
N GLU A 98 23.55 -5.24 -109.01
CA GLU A 98 24.71 -5.79 -109.70
C GLU A 98 25.94 -4.89 -109.52
N VAL A 99 27.09 -5.49 -109.21
CA VAL A 99 28.37 -4.79 -109.03
C VAL A 99 28.75 -3.96 -110.26
N SER A 100 28.49 -4.49 -111.46
CA SER A 100 28.72 -3.85 -112.76
C SER A 100 28.06 -2.47 -112.87
N ARG A 101 26.86 -2.32 -112.30
CA ARG A 101 26.11 -1.05 -112.30
C ARG A 101 26.77 0.00 -111.41
N CYS A 102 27.39 -0.44 -110.31
CA CYS A 102 28.10 0.44 -109.39
C CYS A 102 29.51 0.80 -109.90
N THR A 103 30.17 -0.09 -110.65
CA THR A 103 31.51 0.15 -111.21
C THR A 103 31.49 0.88 -112.55
N GLY A 104 30.46 0.72 -113.37
CA GLY A 104 30.39 1.33 -114.70
C GLY A 104 30.28 2.85 -114.73
N GLY A 105 29.79 3.46 -113.64
CA GLY A 105 29.67 4.92 -113.49
C GLY A 105 30.81 5.59 -112.73
N MET A 106 31.86 4.84 -112.36
CA MET A 106 32.97 5.36 -111.57
C MET A 106 33.89 6.25 -112.41
N ASP A 107 34.43 7.31 -111.80
CA ASP A 107 35.56 8.04 -112.36
C ASP A 107 36.86 7.22 -112.23
N ALA A 108 37.92 7.66 -112.90
CA ALA A 108 39.20 6.94 -112.91
C ALA A 108 39.78 6.75 -111.49
N VAL A 109 39.53 7.71 -110.59
CA VAL A 109 39.99 7.63 -109.20
C VAL A 109 39.22 6.54 -108.46
N ALA A 110 37.89 6.57 -108.47
CA ALA A 110 37.06 5.57 -107.79
C ALA A 110 37.24 4.16 -108.37
N PHE A 111 37.37 4.02 -109.70
CA PHE A 111 37.59 2.71 -110.32
C PHE A 111 38.96 2.12 -109.97
N ASN A 112 40.01 2.96 -109.91
CA ASN A 112 41.34 2.52 -109.49
C ASN A 112 41.37 2.14 -108.01
N THR A 113 40.78 2.98 -107.13
CA THR A 113 40.64 2.67 -105.70
C THR A 113 39.85 1.39 -105.48
N TYR A 114 38.76 1.17 -106.22
CA TYR A 114 38.01 -0.08 -106.20
C TYR A 114 38.86 -1.28 -106.60
N THR A 115 39.63 -1.16 -107.67
CA THR A 115 40.50 -2.25 -108.15
C THR A 115 41.57 -2.60 -107.12
N GLU A 116 42.17 -1.61 -106.47
CA GLU A 116 43.14 -1.79 -105.38
C GLU A 116 42.53 -2.52 -104.18
N PHE A 117 41.34 -2.11 -103.74
CA PHE A 117 40.65 -2.81 -102.66
C PHE A 117 40.18 -4.20 -103.08
N TYR A 118 39.80 -4.40 -104.33
CA TYR A 118 39.37 -5.69 -104.86
C TYR A 118 40.49 -6.72 -104.80
N THR A 119 41.70 -6.37 -105.27
CA THR A 119 42.87 -7.28 -105.24
C THR A 119 43.32 -7.60 -103.81
N HIS A 120 43.17 -6.65 -102.88
CA HIS A 120 43.59 -6.80 -101.48
C HIS A 120 42.45 -7.15 -100.50
N THR A 121 41.26 -7.47 -101.00
CA THR A 121 40.08 -7.68 -100.15
C THR A 121 40.29 -8.76 -99.10
N HIS A 122 40.87 -9.91 -99.47
CA HIS A 122 41.08 -11.01 -98.52
C HIS A 122 42.01 -10.62 -97.36
N SER A 123 43.15 -9.99 -97.67
CA SER A 123 44.11 -9.57 -96.64
C SER A 123 43.53 -8.48 -95.75
N ILE A 124 42.82 -7.50 -96.32
CA ILE A 124 42.16 -6.43 -95.57
C ILE A 124 41.05 -6.98 -94.68
N CYS A 125 40.20 -7.88 -95.19
CA CYS A 125 39.13 -8.50 -94.41
C CYS A 125 39.69 -9.28 -93.22
N HIS A 126 40.67 -10.15 -93.45
CA HIS A 126 41.30 -10.94 -92.39
C HIS A 126 41.97 -10.05 -91.34
N PHE A 127 42.69 -9.02 -91.76
CA PHE A 127 43.34 -8.08 -90.86
C PHE A 127 42.31 -7.36 -89.98
N LEU A 128 41.27 -6.77 -90.58
CA LEU A 128 40.23 -6.05 -89.84
C LEU A 128 39.42 -6.98 -88.90
N GLN A 129 39.16 -8.23 -89.33
CA GLN A 129 38.53 -9.24 -88.48
C GLN A 129 39.41 -9.62 -87.29
N SER A 130 40.72 -9.78 -87.51
CA SER A 130 41.69 -10.07 -86.45
C SER A 130 41.77 -8.93 -85.44
N GLU A 131 41.85 -7.68 -85.88
CA GLU A 131 41.85 -6.49 -85.00
C GLU A 131 40.56 -6.41 -84.17
N ALA A 132 39.39 -6.65 -84.79
CA ALA A 132 38.11 -6.64 -84.09
C ALA A 132 37.98 -7.81 -83.09
N TRP A 133 38.61 -8.94 -83.36
CA TRP A 133 38.66 -10.06 -82.42
C TRP A 133 39.63 -9.78 -81.28
N GLN A 134 40.83 -9.28 -81.57
CA GLN A 134 41.87 -8.89 -80.61
C GLN A 134 41.32 -7.89 -79.58
N SER A 135 40.69 -6.81 -80.05
CA SER A 135 40.08 -5.79 -79.19
C SER A 135 38.98 -6.37 -78.28
N ARG A 136 38.12 -7.25 -78.82
CA ARG A 136 37.09 -7.93 -78.02
C ARG A 136 37.69 -8.89 -77.00
N ALA A 137 38.74 -9.62 -77.37
CA ALA A 137 39.44 -10.55 -76.48
C ALA A 137 40.14 -9.80 -75.34
N GLU A 138 40.84 -8.70 -75.64
CA GLU A 138 41.49 -7.83 -74.64
C GLU A 138 40.48 -7.24 -73.65
N ASN A 139 39.36 -6.69 -74.15
CA ASN A 139 38.31 -6.16 -73.29
C ASN A 139 37.67 -7.26 -72.41
N THR A 140 37.44 -8.44 -72.98
CA THR A 140 36.89 -9.58 -72.22
C THR A 140 37.88 -10.04 -71.15
N MET A 141 39.16 -10.16 -71.49
CA MET A 141 40.22 -10.51 -70.53
C MET A 141 40.28 -9.49 -69.40
N TYR A 142 40.31 -8.19 -69.73
CA TYR A 142 40.33 -7.12 -68.74
C TYR A 142 39.15 -7.22 -67.76
N ARG A 143 37.92 -7.35 -68.30
CA ARG A 143 36.70 -7.50 -67.47
C ARG A 143 36.73 -8.76 -66.61
N LEU A 144 37.24 -9.88 -67.14
CA LEU A 144 37.38 -11.12 -66.37
C LEU A 144 38.41 -10.98 -65.24
N THR A 145 39.56 -10.36 -65.51
CA THR A 145 40.58 -10.10 -64.50
C THR A 145 40.06 -9.17 -63.41
N GLU A 146 39.41 -8.08 -63.79
CA GLU A 146 38.80 -7.12 -62.87
C GLU A 146 37.71 -7.79 -62.00
N SER A 147 36.79 -8.53 -62.64
CA SER A 147 35.74 -9.25 -61.91
C SER A 147 36.31 -10.33 -60.99
N SER A 148 37.38 -11.01 -61.39
CA SER A 148 38.02 -12.04 -60.56
C SER A 148 38.73 -11.43 -59.36
N ALA A 149 39.42 -10.29 -59.57
CA ALA A 149 40.03 -9.54 -58.48
C ALA A 149 38.98 -9.05 -57.48
N GLY A 150 37.85 -8.51 -57.96
CA GLY A 150 36.73 -8.09 -57.10
C GLY A 150 36.12 -9.24 -56.30
N VAL A 151 35.94 -10.42 -56.92
CA VAL A 151 35.44 -11.62 -56.20
C VAL A 151 36.46 -12.09 -55.16
N ALA A 152 37.75 -12.06 -55.46
CA ALA A 152 38.79 -12.43 -54.50
C ALA A 152 38.81 -11.50 -53.28
N GLU A 153 38.70 -10.18 -53.51
CA GLU A 153 38.61 -9.18 -52.44
C GLU A 153 37.34 -9.38 -51.59
N GLN A 154 36.19 -9.60 -52.23
CA GLN A 154 34.94 -9.88 -51.53
C GLN A 154 35.02 -11.15 -50.68
N LEU A 155 35.66 -12.21 -51.19
CA LEU A 155 35.84 -13.45 -50.45
C LEU A 155 36.78 -13.25 -49.25
N GLN A 156 37.85 -12.46 -49.41
CA GLN A 156 38.76 -12.13 -48.33
C GLN A 156 38.06 -11.31 -47.23
N SER A 157 37.25 -10.32 -47.61
CA SER A 157 36.42 -9.55 -46.67
C SER A 157 35.39 -10.45 -45.96
N THR A 158 34.74 -11.35 -46.70
CA THR A 158 33.78 -12.31 -46.13
C THR A 158 34.44 -13.25 -45.14
N ARG A 159 35.67 -13.70 -45.44
CA ARG A 159 36.47 -14.52 -44.53
C ARG A 159 36.76 -13.77 -43.22
N GLN A 160 37.21 -12.52 -43.30
CA GLN A 160 37.48 -11.70 -42.11
C GLN A 160 36.22 -11.51 -41.26
N MET A 161 35.10 -11.17 -41.88
CA MET A 161 33.81 -11.06 -41.16
C MET A 161 33.39 -12.38 -40.50
N ALA A 162 33.66 -13.52 -41.14
CA ALA A 162 33.37 -14.82 -40.55
C ALA A 162 34.29 -15.13 -39.35
N GLU A 163 35.56 -14.76 -39.42
CA GLU A 163 36.50 -14.88 -38.30
C GLU A 163 36.06 -14.00 -37.11
N ASP A 164 35.71 -12.74 -37.36
CA ASP A 164 35.19 -11.81 -36.34
C ASP A 164 33.87 -12.33 -35.72
N LEU A 165 32.98 -12.91 -36.53
CA LEU A 165 31.72 -13.49 -36.05
C LEU A 165 31.95 -14.70 -35.15
N ILE A 166 32.91 -15.56 -35.49
CA ILE A 166 33.27 -16.73 -34.66
C ILE A 166 33.84 -16.25 -33.32
N GLU A 167 34.68 -15.22 -33.32
CA GLU A 167 35.22 -14.64 -32.10
C GLU A 167 34.10 -14.07 -31.21
N ALA A 168 33.21 -13.25 -31.78
CA ALA A 168 32.07 -12.70 -31.07
C ALA A 168 31.13 -13.79 -30.52
N GLN A 169 30.88 -14.85 -31.29
CA GLN A 169 30.07 -15.98 -30.85
C GLN A 169 30.74 -16.74 -29.69
N SER A 170 32.06 -16.90 -29.72
CA SER A 170 32.81 -17.54 -28.65
C SER A 170 32.73 -16.76 -27.34
N ALA A 171 32.87 -15.43 -27.41
CA ALA A 171 32.74 -14.54 -26.25
C ALA A 171 31.29 -14.55 -25.70
N ALA A 172 30.29 -14.55 -26.58
CA ALA A 172 28.89 -14.64 -26.17
C ALA A 172 28.58 -15.98 -25.46
N LEU A 173 29.13 -17.10 -25.95
CA LEU A 173 28.98 -18.41 -25.30
C LEU A 173 29.64 -18.44 -23.92
N GLN A 174 30.82 -17.82 -23.76
CA GLN A 174 31.47 -17.70 -22.46
C GLN A 174 30.62 -16.89 -21.48
N ALA A 175 30.07 -15.75 -21.91
CA ALA A 175 29.17 -14.94 -21.09
C ALA A 175 27.88 -15.70 -20.71
N GLN A 176 27.29 -16.47 -21.63
CA GLN A 176 26.14 -17.32 -21.32
C GLN A 176 26.48 -18.39 -20.28
N GLN A 177 27.65 -19.02 -20.40
CA GLN A 177 28.10 -20.01 -19.43
C GLN A 177 28.26 -19.40 -18.03
N GLU A 178 28.85 -18.21 -17.94
CA GLU A 178 28.98 -17.48 -16.67
C GLU A 178 27.61 -17.15 -16.06
N ILE A 179 26.66 -16.67 -16.87
CA ILE A 179 25.28 -16.41 -16.41
C ILE A 179 24.61 -17.68 -15.89
N LEU A 180 24.79 -18.82 -16.55
CA LEU A 180 24.24 -20.10 -16.08
C LEU A 180 24.86 -20.52 -14.75
N THR A 181 26.18 -20.39 -14.60
CA THR A 181 26.87 -20.69 -13.35
C THR A 181 26.40 -19.77 -12.21
N ASN A 182 26.35 -18.46 -12.45
CA ASN A 182 25.86 -17.48 -11.47
C ASN A 182 24.37 -17.70 -11.12
N GLY A 183 23.56 -18.08 -12.12
CA GLY A 183 22.15 -18.41 -11.93
C GLY A 183 21.95 -19.65 -11.06
N GLU A 184 22.79 -20.66 -11.23
CA GLU A 184 22.78 -21.88 -10.40
C GLU A 184 23.22 -21.58 -8.96
N GLU A 185 24.28 -20.78 -8.77
CA GLU A 185 24.70 -20.32 -7.44
C GLU A 185 23.57 -19.55 -6.74
N LEU A 186 22.96 -18.58 -7.43
CA LEU A 186 21.84 -17.81 -6.89
C LEU A 186 20.65 -18.70 -6.53
N ARG A 187 20.36 -19.73 -7.35
CA ARG A 187 19.29 -20.70 -7.07
C ARG A 187 19.57 -21.46 -5.77
N VAL A 188 20.82 -21.85 -5.53
CA VAL A 188 21.24 -22.48 -4.27
C VAL A 188 21.07 -21.51 -3.11
N THR A 189 21.61 -20.28 -3.20
CA THR A 189 21.49 -19.27 -2.13
C THR A 189 20.05 -18.91 -1.81
N LEU A 190 19.17 -18.79 -2.81
CA LEU A 190 17.74 -18.53 -2.63
C LEU A 190 17.05 -19.70 -1.94
N ARG A 191 17.41 -20.94 -2.31
CA ARG A 191 16.86 -22.14 -1.66
C ARG A 191 17.26 -22.19 -0.19
N ASP A 192 18.53 -21.94 0.12
CA ASP A 192 19.05 -21.93 1.49
C ASP A 192 18.41 -20.80 2.31
N SER A 193 18.31 -19.59 1.74
CA SER A 193 17.64 -18.46 2.40
C SER A 193 16.16 -18.74 2.66
N THR A 194 15.46 -19.35 1.70
CA THR A 194 14.04 -19.74 1.88
C THR A 194 13.88 -20.81 2.96
N GLN A 195 14.79 -21.78 3.02
CA GLN A 195 14.81 -22.78 4.09
C GLN A 195 15.12 -22.15 5.45
N GLY A 196 16.09 -21.24 5.51
CA GLY A 196 16.40 -20.46 6.71
C GLY A 196 15.21 -19.64 7.22
N LEU A 197 14.52 -18.93 6.33
CA LEU A 197 13.30 -18.19 6.69
C LEU A 197 12.19 -19.10 7.20
N ARG A 198 12.00 -20.28 6.60
CA ARG A 198 11.04 -21.27 7.12
C ARG A 198 11.42 -21.80 8.49
N ALA A 199 12.71 -22.03 8.73
CA ALA A 199 13.21 -22.45 10.04
C ALA A 199 12.97 -21.37 11.10
N VAL A 200 13.32 -20.12 10.80
CA VAL A 200 13.07 -18.97 11.70
C VAL A 200 11.58 -18.77 11.95
N PHE A 201 10.73 -18.88 10.92
CA PHE A 201 9.28 -18.77 11.09
C PHE A 201 8.72 -19.91 11.95
N SER A 202 9.22 -21.13 11.75
CA SER A 202 8.86 -22.28 12.59
C SER A 202 9.27 -22.04 14.04
N GLU A 203 10.49 -21.58 14.29
CA GLU A 203 11.00 -21.26 15.63
C GLU A 203 10.20 -20.14 16.29
N LEU A 204 9.89 -19.07 15.55
CA LEU A 204 9.05 -17.98 16.03
C LEU A 204 7.64 -18.48 16.37
N SER A 205 7.06 -19.38 15.56
CA SER A 205 5.75 -19.96 15.82
C SER A 205 5.75 -20.84 17.08
N SER A 206 6.82 -21.59 17.34
CA SER A 206 6.96 -22.39 18.58
C SER A 206 7.18 -21.51 19.79
N VAL A 207 8.04 -20.48 19.69
CA VAL A 207 8.26 -19.51 20.76
C VAL A 207 6.98 -18.72 21.06
N SER A 208 6.21 -18.34 20.04
CA SER A 208 4.92 -17.66 20.21
C SER A 208 3.91 -18.54 20.94
N ARG A 209 3.88 -19.85 20.68
CA ARG A 209 3.04 -20.79 21.43
C ARG A 209 3.45 -20.88 22.90
N GLU A 210 4.75 -20.95 23.19
CA GLU A 210 5.26 -20.95 24.57
C GLU A 210 4.96 -19.62 25.30
N GLN A 211 5.16 -18.47 24.62
CA GLN A 211 4.82 -17.16 25.17
C GLN A 211 3.33 -17.01 25.46
N GLN A 212 2.44 -17.58 24.63
CA GLN A 212 0.99 -17.55 24.87
C GLN A 212 0.60 -18.34 26.14
N VAL A 213 1.31 -19.42 26.47
CA VAL A 213 1.12 -20.18 27.72
C VAL A 213 1.64 -19.40 28.93
N ALA A 214 2.80 -18.74 28.81
CA ALA A 214 3.32 -17.89 29.88
C ALA A 214 2.43 -16.65 30.14
N LEU A 215 1.94 -16.01 29.06
CA LEU A 215 1.02 -14.88 29.16
C LEU A 215 -0.32 -15.29 29.77
N SER A 216 -0.86 -16.47 29.44
CA SER A 216 -2.11 -16.93 30.05
C SER A 216 -1.96 -17.20 31.56
N GLU A 217 -0.80 -17.68 32.01
CA GLU A 217 -0.50 -17.80 33.44
C GLU A 217 -0.42 -16.42 34.13
N LEU A 218 0.24 -15.44 33.49
CA LEU A 218 0.31 -14.07 34.02
C LEU A 218 -1.07 -13.39 34.07
N PHE A 219 -1.89 -13.52 33.02
CA PHE A 219 -3.26 -12.99 33.01
C PHE A 219 -4.12 -13.60 34.11
N ASN A 220 -3.96 -14.90 34.40
CA ASN A 220 -4.68 -15.56 35.48
C ASN A 220 -4.26 -15.05 36.88
N ARG A 221 -2.98 -14.69 37.07
CA ARG A 221 -2.53 -14.03 38.31
C ARG A 221 -3.08 -12.61 38.44
N VAL A 222 -3.19 -11.88 37.34
CA VAL A 222 -3.74 -10.51 37.33
C VAL A 222 -5.26 -10.52 37.59
N SER A 223 -6.02 -11.44 37.00
CA SER A 223 -7.46 -11.56 37.27
C SER A 223 -7.74 -11.95 38.72
N PHE A 224 -6.90 -12.81 39.32
CA PHE A 224 -6.97 -13.12 40.74
C PHE A 224 -6.73 -11.88 41.62
N LEU A 225 -5.73 -11.05 41.31
CA LEU A 225 -5.48 -9.81 42.05
C LEU A 225 -6.61 -8.78 41.85
N GLN A 226 -7.15 -8.68 40.63
CA GLN A 226 -8.25 -7.77 40.32
C GLN A 226 -9.52 -8.13 41.08
N SER A 227 -9.90 -9.42 41.13
CA SER A 227 -11.04 -9.90 41.90
C SER A 227 -10.84 -9.74 43.42
N PHE A 228 -9.62 -9.94 43.93
CA PHE A 228 -9.28 -9.69 45.33
C PHE A 228 -9.41 -8.20 45.71
N LEU A 229 -8.89 -7.29 44.88
CA LEU A 229 -8.99 -5.85 45.13
C LEU A 229 -10.44 -5.36 45.12
N LEU A 230 -11.27 -5.86 44.20
CA LEU A 230 -12.70 -5.51 44.13
C LEU A 230 -13.47 -6.00 45.37
N MET A 231 -13.14 -7.20 45.88
CA MET A 231 -13.71 -7.75 47.11
C MET A 231 -13.37 -6.91 48.34
N GLU A 232 -12.09 -6.53 48.49
CA GLU A 232 -11.60 -5.82 49.67
C GLU A 232 -12.12 -4.38 49.73
N THR A 233 -12.12 -3.67 48.60
CA THR A 233 -12.62 -2.27 48.52
C THR A 233 -14.11 -2.15 48.86
N HIS A 234 -14.95 -3.08 48.40
CA HIS A 234 -16.37 -3.08 48.76
C HIS A 234 -16.59 -3.38 50.26
N SER A 235 -15.85 -4.34 50.81
CA SER A 235 -15.93 -4.69 52.24
C SER A 235 -15.53 -3.51 53.14
N LEU A 236 -14.43 -2.81 52.81
CA LEU A 236 -13.96 -1.64 53.56
C LEU A 236 -14.96 -0.48 53.51
N SER A 237 -15.51 -0.17 52.33
CA SER A 237 -16.48 0.92 52.18
C SER A 237 -17.81 0.65 52.90
N SER A 238 -18.31 -0.59 52.88
CA SER A 238 -19.49 -1.01 53.67
C SER A 238 -19.23 -0.91 55.17
N CYS A 239 -18.06 -1.34 55.64
CA CYS A 239 -17.68 -1.24 57.06
C CYS A 239 -17.66 0.22 57.53
N CYS A 240 -16.98 1.10 56.82
CA CYS A 240 -16.90 2.53 57.15
C CYS A 240 -18.27 3.21 57.18
N TYR A 241 -19.14 2.92 56.21
CA TYR A 241 -20.49 3.49 56.16
C TYR A 241 -21.35 3.05 57.35
N ASN A 242 -21.37 1.76 57.69
CA ASN A 242 -22.16 1.23 58.80
C ASN A 242 -21.61 1.71 60.16
N ALA A 243 -20.29 1.86 60.31
CA ALA A 243 -19.69 2.47 61.49
C ALA A 243 -20.12 3.93 61.66
N ALA A 244 -20.11 4.72 60.59
CA ALA A 244 -20.60 6.10 60.61
C ALA A 244 -22.10 6.17 60.95
N ALA A 245 -22.92 5.27 60.40
CA ALA A 245 -24.34 5.18 60.71
C ALA A 245 -24.61 4.79 62.17
N LEU A 246 -23.81 3.89 62.75
CA LEU A 246 -23.87 3.53 64.17
C LEU A 246 -23.56 4.74 65.06
N CYS A 247 -22.48 5.47 64.74
CA CYS A 247 -22.11 6.70 65.44
C CYS A 247 -23.23 7.76 65.36
N ALA A 248 -23.79 7.98 64.16
CA ALA A 248 -24.90 8.92 63.96
C ALA A 248 -26.15 8.52 64.74
N ALA A 249 -26.52 7.23 64.73
CA ALA A 249 -27.65 6.72 65.50
C ALA A 249 -27.43 6.90 67.01
N PHE A 250 -26.20 6.67 67.50
CA PHE A 250 -25.85 6.88 68.90
C PHE A 250 -25.93 8.36 69.30
N LEU A 251 -25.38 9.27 68.48
CA LEU A 251 -25.43 10.71 68.71
C LEU A 251 -26.86 11.25 68.67
N LEU A 252 -27.67 10.87 67.68
CA LEU A 252 -29.08 11.30 67.58
C LEU A 252 -29.94 10.77 68.74
N THR A 253 -29.59 9.61 69.28
CA THR A 253 -30.30 8.99 70.42
C THR A 253 -29.74 9.36 71.79
N SER A 254 -28.71 10.21 71.85
CA SER A 254 -28.17 10.74 73.12
C SER A 254 -29.13 11.71 73.82
N THR A 255 -30.06 12.32 73.07
CA THR A 255 -31.08 13.21 73.63
C THR A 255 -32.16 12.41 74.38
N GLN A 256 -32.56 12.85 75.58
CA GLN A 256 -33.59 12.18 76.39
C GLN A 256 -34.93 12.00 75.66
N ARG A 257 -35.17 12.84 74.63
CA ARG A 257 -36.37 12.85 73.79
C ARG A 257 -36.50 11.63 72.87
N SER A 258 -35.39 11.02 72.43
CA SER A 258 -35.38 9.93 71.44
C SER A 258 -34.82 8.61 72.00
N SER A 259 -34.65 8.50 73.32
CA SER A 259 -34.06 7.32 73.98
C SER A 259 -34.78 6.00 73.65
N ARG A 260 -36.10 6.02 73.46
CA ARG A 260 -36.91 4.86 73.04
C ARG A 260 -36.65 4.40 71.60
N ALA A 261 -36.14 5.28 70.73
CA ALA A 261 -35.80 4.94 69.34
C ALA A 261 -34.44 4.23 69.19
N ARG A 262 -33.60 4.23 70.24
CA ARG A 262 -32.22 3.74 70.18
C ARG A 262 -32.10 2.28 69.76
N LEU A 263 -32.86 1.38 70.39
CA LEU A 263 -32.81 -0.06 70.07
C LEU A 263 -33.30 -0.35 68.65
N VAL A 264 -34.33 0.38 68.20
CA VAL A 264 -34.88 0.22 66.85
C VAL A 264 -33.88 0.70 65.79
N LEU A 265 -33.24 1.85 66.00
CA LEU A 265 -32.23 2.37 65.07
C LEU A 265 -30.96 1.51 65.04
N LEU A 266 -30.50 1.00 66.19
CA LEU A 266 -29.38 0.05 66.23
C LEU A 266 -29.73 -1.27 65.53
N GLY A 267 -30.93 -1.79 65.73
CA GLY A 267 -31.43 -2.96 65.00
C GLY A 267 -31.48 -2.73 63.49
N LEU A 268 -31.87 -1.52 63.06
CA LEU A 268 -31.93 -1.14 61.65
C LEU A 268 -30.52 -1.06 61.02
N VAL A 269 -29.52 -0.54 61.74
CA VAL A 269 -28.12 -0.56 61.29
C VAL A 269 -27.58 -1.99 61.18
N CYS A 270 -27.86 -2.87 62.16
CA CYS A 270 -27.45 -4.28 62.09
C CYS A 270 -28.13 -5.01 60.92
N LEU A 271 -29.41 -4.75 60.67
CA LEU A 271 -30.14 -5.30 59.53
C LEU A 271 -29.56 -4.80 58.20
N ASN A 272 -29.18 -3.52 58.11
CA ASN A 272 -28.52 -2.96 56.93
C ASN A 272 -27.20 -3.68 56.62
N PHE A 273 -26.35 -3.88 57.62
CA PHE A 273 -25.09 -4.61 57.45
C PHE A 273 -25.30 -6.05 56.96
N TYR A 274 -26.30 -6.75 57.51
CA TYR A 274 -26.65 -8.11 57.07
C TYR A 274 -27.13 -8.14 55.61
N LEU A 275 -28.02 -7.21 55.23
CA LEU A 275 -28.55 -7.14 53.88
C LEU A 275 -27.47 -6.76 52.86
N GLU A 276 -26.56 -5.84 53.19
CA GLU A 276 -25.41 -5.50 52.34
C GLU A 276 -24.53 -6.74 52.09
N ARG A 277 -24.25 -7.54 53.12
CA ARG A 277 -23.49 -8.81 52.99
C ARG A 277 -24.22 -9.84 52.13
N LYS A 278 -25.54 -9.94 52.24
CA LYS A 278 -26.35 -10.89 51.46
C LYS A 278 -26.49 -10.50 49.99
N ILE A 279 -26.68 -9.23 49.70
CA ILE A 279 -26.71 -8.70 48.33
C ILE A 279 -25.37 -8.98 47.65
N PHE A 280 -24.27 -8.71 48.34
CA PHE A 280 -22.94 -8.99 47.82
C PHE A 280 -22.74 -10.49 47.51
N GLN A 281 -23.09 -11.38 48.44
CA GLN A 281 -23.01 -12.83 48.22
C GLN A 281 -23.84 -13.32 47.02
N LEU A 282 -25.05 -12.78 46.85
CA LEU A 282 -25.99 -13.19 45.79
C LEU A 282 -25.56 -12.70 44.40
N VAL A 283 -25.07 -11.45 44.31
CA VAL A 283 -24.60 -10.88 43.04
C VAL A 283 -23.30 -11.54 42.62
N THR A 284 -22.36 -11.76 43.54
CA THR A 284 -21.10 -12.48 43.24
C THR A 284 -21.33 -13.95 42.87
N SER A 285 -22.42 -14.59 43.33
CA SER A 285 -22.77 -15.97 42.90
C SER A 285 -23.45 -16.05 41.53
N SER A 286 -23.86 -14.93 40.96
CA SER A 286 -24.57 -14.90 39.67
C SER A 286 -23.55 -14.84 38.52
N ASP A 287 -23.74 -15.66 37.49
CA ASP A 287 -22.78 -15.92 36.40
C ASP A 287 -22.72 -14.80 35.34
N HIS A 288 -22.68 -13.53 35.77
CA HIS A 288 -22.70 -12.35 34.90
C HIS A 288 -21.27 -11.83 34.60
N PRO A 289 -21.06 -11.05 33.52
CA PRO A 289 -19.74 -10.51 33.19
C PRO A 289 -19.25 -9.48 34.22
N GLU A 290 -17.96 -9.55 34.59
CA GLU A 290 -17.29 -8.81 35.67
C GLU A 290 -17.58 -7.30 35.75
N HIS A 291 -17.76 -6.63 34.62
CA HIS A 291 -17.95 -5.18 34.59
C HIS A 291 -19.37 -4.76 34.96
N GLN A 292 -20.39 -5.59 34.65
CA GLN A 292 -21.78 -5.33 35.04
C GLN A 292 -22.02 -5.59 36.52
N HIS A 293 -21.24 -6.49 37.14
CA HIS A 293 -21.31 -6.76 38.58
C HIS A 293 -21.07 -5.51 39.41
N MET A 294 -20.09 -4.69 39.04
CA MET A 294 -19.73 -3.50 39.82
C MET A 294 -20.83 -2.44 39.83
N GLU A 295 -21.47 -2.20 38.68
CA GLU A 295 -22.58 -1.23 38.56
C GLU A 295 -23.84 -1.72 39.30
N LEU A 296 -24.18 -3.01 39.15
CA LEU A 296 -25.36 -3.60 39.80
C LEU A 296 -25.20 -3.63 41.33
N VAL A 297 -24.04 -4.05 41.86
CA VAL A 297 -23.78 -4.05 43.31
C VAL A 297 -23.86 -2.64 43.87
N ALA A 298 -23.21 -1.65 43.22
CA ALA A 298 -23.26 -0.27 43.67
C ALA A 298 -24.69 0.30 43.66
N ALA A 299 -25.48 -0.02 42.64
CA ALA A 299 -26.88 0.42 42.53
C ALA A 299 -27.77 -0.21 43.63
N TYR A 300 -27.70 -1.52 43.84
CA TYR A 300 -28.51 -2.20 44.86
C TYR A 300 -28.14 -1.77 46.28
N VAL A 301 -26.84 -1.69 46.61
CA VAL A 301 -26.37 -1.22 47.92
C VAL A 301 -26.74 0.25 48.12
N GLY A 302 -26.61 1.08 47.08
CA GLY A 302 -27.04 2.48 47.11
C GLY A 302 -28.54 2.65 47.36
N ALA A 303 -29.38 1.85 46.71
CA ALA A 303 -30.83 1.85 46.91
C ALA A 303 -31.22 1.40 48.32
N LEU A 304 -30.59 0.32 48.82
CA LEU A 304 -30.80 -0.18 50.19
C LEU A 304 -30.46 0.89 51.24
N ARG A 305 -29.32 1.55 51.10
CA ARG A 305 -28.89 2.62 52.03
C ARG A 305 -29.90 3.75 52.09
N ARG A 306 -30.42 4.21 50.94
CA ARG A 306 -31.45 5.26 50.87
C ARG A 306 -32.74 4.82 51.55
N LEU A 307 -33.19 3.59 51.29
CA LEU A 307 -34.39 3.01 51.91
C LEU A 307 -34.25 2.97 53.44
N MET A 308 -33.12 2.48 53.96
CA MET A 308 -32.87 2.34 55.39
C MET A 308 -32.80 3.70 56.11
N VAL A 309 -32.21 4.71 55.47
CA VAL A 309 -32.22 6.09 55.99
C VAL A 309 -33.66 6.64 56.05
N CYS A 310 -34.45 6.46 54.99
CA CYS A 310 -35.85 6.88 54.98
C CYS A 310 -36.65 6.22 56.12
N VAL A 311 -36.50 4.91 56.32
CA VAL A 311 -37.17 4.20 57.43
C VAL A 311 -36.69 4.72 58.79
N GLY A 312 -35.38 4.94 58.97
CA GLY A 312 -34.82 5.50 60.20
C GLY A 312 -35.34 6.91 60.53
N VAL A 313 -35.45 7.78 59.53
CA VAL A 313 -36.03 9.13 59.69
C VAL A 313 -37.51 9.04 60.05
N CYS A 314 -38.29 8.17 59.39
CA CYS A 314 -39.69 7.94 59.73
C CYS A 314 -39.86 7.47 61.19
N VAL A 315 -39.01 6.54 61.66
CA VAL A 315 -39.02 6.09 63.07
C VAL A 315 -38.71 7.24 64.02
N LEU A 316 -37.71 8.07 63.72
CA LEU A 316 -37.38 9.25 64.51
C LEU A 316 -38.55 10.24 64.56
N VAL A 317 -39.17 10.56 63.43
CA VAL A 317 -40.34 11.45 63.36
C VAL A 317 -41.51 10.88 64.16
N CYS A 318 -41.82 9.60 64.00
CA CYS A 318 -42.88 8.93 64.75
C CYS A 318 -42.64 9.00 66.26
N VAL A 319 -41.41 8.75 66.72
CA VAL A 319 -41.05 8.82 68.14
C VAL A 319 -41.08 10.28 68.64
N CYS A 320 -40.64 11.24 67.82
CA CYS A 320 -40.70 12.66 68.15
C CYS A 320 -42.14 13.18 68.29
N VAL A 321 -43.07 12.72 67.44
CA VAL A 321 -44.49 13.09 67.50
C VAL A 321 -45.21 12.38 68.65
N ARG A 322 -44.83 11.12 68.97
CA ARG A 322 -45.39 10.37 70.11
C ARG A 322 -44.76 10.74 71.46
N TYR A 323 -43.73 11.59 71.47
CA TYR A 323 -43.09 12.03 72.70
C TYR A 323 -44.03 12.93 73.51
N ARG A 324 -44.51 12.41 74.64
CA ARG A 324 -45.36 13.11 75.61
C ARG A 324 -44.48 13.53 76.79
N ASP A 325 -44.54 14.81 77.16
CA ASP A 325 -43.58 15.44 78.07
C ASP A 325 -43.57 14.80 79.48
N PRO A 326 -42.51 14.07 79.88
CA PRO A 326 -42.43 13.45 81.20
C PRO A 326 -42.15 14.46 82.31
N VAL A 327 -41.64 15.64 81.96
CA VAL A 327 -41.34 16.75 82.90
C VAL A 327 -42.64 17.34 83.47
N GLN A 328 -43.71 17.36 82.68
CA GLN A 328 -45.01 17.88 83.14
C GLN A 328 -45.68 16.92 84.14
N GLN A 329 -45.48 15.60 83.99
CA GLN A 329 -46.01 14.60 84.92
C GLN A 329 -45.27 14.58 86.27
N SER A 330 -43.94 14.69 86.28
CA SER A 330 -43.19 14.73 87.54
C SER A 330 -43.49 15.98 88.37
N LEU A 331 -43.74 17.12 87.70
CA LEU A 331 -44.12 18.36 88.37
C LEU A 331 -45.51 18.26 89.02
N GLN A 332 -46.48 17.64 88.34
CA GLN A 332 -47.80 17.34 88.92
C GLN A 332 -47.69 16.39 90.12
N VAL A 333 -46.87 15.35 90.03
CA VAL A 333 -46.68 14.38 91.14
C VAL A 333 -45.97 15.04 92.34
N LEU A 334 -44.98 15.90 92.11
CA LEU A 334 -44.31 16.67 93.16
C LEU A 334 -45.25 17.68 93.83
N GLN A 335 -46.16 18.31 93.07
CA GLN A 335 -47.20 19.17 93.63
C GLN A 335 -48.17 18.36 94.50
N GLN A 336 -48.64 17.19 94.04
CA GLN A 336 -49.49 16.28 94.83
C GLN A 336 -48.82 15.78 96.11
N LEU A 337 -47.52 15.45 96.06
CA LEU A 337 -46.76 15.03 97.24
C LEU A 337 -46.59 16.18 98.25
N ARG A 338 -46.36 17.40 97.76
CA ARG A 338 -46.24 18.59 98.62
C ARG A 338 -47.56 18.94 99.31
N GLU A 339 -48.68 18.79 98.60
CA GLU A 339 -50.03 19.00 99.16
C GLU A 339 -50.41 17.93 100.18
N THR A 340 -50.14 16.65 99.90
CA THR A 340 -50.42 15.56 100.84
C THR A 340 -49.60 15.67 102.12
N GLN A 341 -48.32 16.07 102.03
CA GLN A 341 -47.48 16.28 103.21
C GLN A 341 -47.99 17.45 104.08
N ARG A 342 -48.43 18.54 103.45
CA ARG A 342 -49.02 19.70 104.14
C ARG A 342 -50.32 19.34 104.85
N GLY A 343 -51.20 18.57 104.19
CA GLY A 343 -52.45 18.08 104.79
C GLY A 343 -52.24 17.13 105.97
N LEU A 344 -51.24 16.25 105.92
CA LEU A 344 -50.87 15.37 107.04
C LEU A 344 -50.39 16.15 108.26
N GLN A 345 -49.65 17.25 108.06
CA GLN A 345 -49.09 18.07 109.13
C GLN A 345 -50.18 18.86 109.87
N GLU A 346 -51.17 19.38 109.15
CA GLU A 346 -52.35 20.04 109.72
C GLU A 346 -53.23 19.05 110.52
N ALA A 347 -53.42 17.83 110.01
CA ALA A 347 -54.16 16.79 110.73
C ALA A 347 -53.46 16.34 112.02
N LEU A 348 -52.12 16.28 112.03
CA LEU A 348 -51.32 15.93 113.21
C LEU A 348 -51.42 17.02 114.30
N GLN A 349 -51.34 18.30 113.94
CA GLN A 349 -51.54 19.41 114.88
C GLN A 349 -52.96 19.44 115.46
N HIS A 350 -53.97 19.14 114.63
CA HIS A 350 -55.35 19.00 115.10
C HIS A 350 -55.49 17.84 116.09
N ALA A 351 -54.89 16.68 115.82
CA ALA A 351 -54.90 15.53 116.71
C ALA A 351 -54.21 15.85 118.05
N GLU A 352 -53.02 16.48 118.03
CA GLU A 352 -52.30 16.92 119.23
C GLU A 352 -53.18 17.83 120.11
N SER A 353 -53.83 18.83 119.50
CA SER A 353 -54.71 19.76 120.22
C SER A 353 -55.91 19.06 120.89
N LEU A 354 -56.46 18.00 120.27
CA LEU A 354 -57.55 17.20 120.82
C LEU A 354 -57.10 16.32 121.98
N THR A 355 -55.91 15.71 121.89
CA THR A 355 -55.30 14.98 123.00
C THR A 355 -55.00 15.87 124.19
N GLU A 356 -54.46 17.07 123.97
CA GLU A 356 -54.22 18.07 125.03
C GLU A 356 -55.53 18.45 125.72
N ARG A 357 -56.60 18.64 124.94
CA ARG A 357 -57.95 18.94 125.46
C ARG A 357 -58.51 17.79 126.29
N ARG A 358 -58.39 16.54 125.80
CA ARG A 358 -58.81 15.33 126.53
C ARG A 358 -58.05 15.15 127.83
N ARG A 359 -56.74 15.44 127.83
CA ARG A 359 -55.90 15.32 129.03
C ARG A 359 -56.37 16.29 130.13
N LYS A 360 -56.66 17.55 129.77
CA LYS A 360 -57.23 18.53 130.71
C LYS A 360 -58.57 18.06 131.30
N THR A 361 -59.48 17.53 130.49
CA THR A 361 -60.78 17.03 130.98
C THR A 361 -60.63 15.81 131.91
N THR A 362 -59.60 14.98 131.68
CA THR A 362 -59.31 13.79 132.51
C THR A 362 -58.68 14.17 133.85
N GLU A 363 -57.80 15.17 133.88
CA GLU A 363 -57.22 15.72 135.11
C GLU A 363 -58.30 16.37 135.99
N GLU A 364 -59.28 17.09 135.42
CA GLU A 364 -60.41 17.68 136.15
C GLU A 364 -61.35 16.62 136.75
N SER A 365 -61.61 15.52 136.04
CA SER A 365 -62.51 14.46 136.51
C SER A 365 -61.89 13.58 137.60
N GLN A 366 -60.56 13.42 137.63
CA GLN A 366 -59.90 12.73 138.75
C GLN A 366 -59.86 13.55 140.05
N LEU A 367 -59.80 14.88 139.97
CA LEU A 367 -59.89 15.74 141.17
C LEU A 367 -61.27 15.64 141.85
N GLN A 368 -62.36 15.54 141.08
CA GLN A 368 -63.71 15.41 141.65
C GLN A 368 -63.96 14.05 142.31
N VAL A 369 -63.37 12.96 141.79
CA VAL A 369 -63.53 11.62 142.39
C VAL A 369 -62.78 11.52 143.71
N LYS A 370 -61.59 12.12 143.85
CA LYS A 370 -60.77 12.07 145.08
C LYS A 370 -61.38 12.82 146.27
N VAL A 371 -62.22 13.84 146.01
CA VAL A 371 -63.03 14.53 147.03
C VAL A 371 -64.24 13.70 147.46
N ARG A 372 -64.76 12.83 146.57
CA ARG A 372 -65.95 12.00 146.85
C ARG A 372 -65.62 10.72 147.63
N THR A 373 -64.44 10.14 147.44
CA THR A 373 -64.02 8.92 148.17
C THR A 373 -63.62 9.20 149.62
N THR A 374 -63.12 10.40 149.94
CA THR A 374 -62.73 10.78 151.32
C THR A 374 -63.91 11.09 152.25
N THR A 375 -65.15 11.14 151.72
CA THR A 375 -66.35 11.48 152.53
C THR A 375 -67.22 10.25 152.88
N ILE A 376 -66.92 9.06 152.34
CA ILE A 376 -67.76 7.85 152.52
C ILE A 376 -67.14 6.83 153.49
N GLU A 377 -65.84 6.95 153.79
CA GLU A 377 -65.11 6.00 154.66
C GLU A 377 -65.12 6.37 156.16
N ASP A 378 -65.77 7.47 156.55
CA ASP A 378 -65.80 8.00 157.93
C ASP A 378 -67.19 7.92 158.63
N ARG A 379 -68.11 7.09 158.12
CA ARG A 379 -69.48 7.00 158.67
C ARG A 379 -70.15 5.62 158.52
N ARG A 380 -69.53 4.54 159.04
CA ARG A 380 -70.23 3.37 159.61
C ARG A 380 -69.30 2.34 160.30
N HIS A 381 -68.39 2.84 161.14
CA HIS A 381 -67.91 2.12 162.33
C HIS A 381 -68.36 2.92 163.55
N LEU A 382 -69.63 2.76 163.98
CA LEU A 382 -70.13 3.04 165.33
C LEU A 382 -71.61 2.62 165.38
N THR A 383 -71.88 1.68 166.31
CA THR A 383 -73.15 1.03 166.72
C THR A 383 -73.79 0.02 165.77
#